data_AF-A0A151F6E5-F1
#
_entry.id   AF-A0A151F6E5-F1
#
_cell.length_a   1.000
_cell.length_b   1.000
_cell.length_c   1.000
_cell.angle_alpha   90.00
_cell.angle_beta   90.00
_cell.angle_gamma   90.00
#
_symmetry.space_group_name_H-M   'P 1'
#
loop_
_entity.id
_entity.type
_entity.pdbx_description
1 polymer ?
#
loop_
_entity_poly.entity_id
_entity_poly.type
_entity_poly.pdbx_seq_one_letter_code
_entity_poly.pdbx_strand_id
1 'polypeptide(L)'
;MANRYKIVLLAAAFSLLFEYSMRGIGGLFRSGFFLLFFLYCSYYSLVEDLIVRYRITNKQLLVVAFCFGVVPEAFLTGAIFAPPLNLGVNIARFFFINIVWWGCLQGLVTFYFATRIVQRDWNHRTLGYFGWGIRLAYIAGVSVLTFFRSPVLPRGPLTGYIIVFFTIALGVVYLKHTLKSPQQDVYAFRKSALLDFLSFGSVFVFLGLGTFVATTQTLVEGSLLNLLASQVSTVWTVIVFCGVVIYYVHRRKQITI
;
A
#
# COMPACT_ATOMS: atom_id res chain seq x y z
N MET A 1 12.64 -13.57 -18.00
CA MET A 1 13.13 -13.06 -16.70
C MET A 1 12.84 -11.58 -16.41
N ALA A 2 12.62 -10.71 -17.40
CA ALA A 2 12.54 -9.26 -17.17
C ALA A 2 11.18 -8.71 -16.67
N ASN A 3 10.04 -9.36 -16.95
CA ASN A 3 8.73 -8.73 -16.74
C ASN A 3 8.32 -8.59 -15.26
N ARG A 4 8.68 -9.55 -14.39
CA ARG A 4 8.29 -9.50 -12.96
C ARG A 4 8.88 -8.28 -12.23
N TYR A 5 10.17 -8.00 -12.45
CA TYR A 5 10.82 -6.85 -11.82
C TYR A 5 10.29 -5.54 -12.40
N LYS A 6 9.86 -5.53 -13.67
CA LYS A 6 9.17 -4.37 -14.23
C LYS A 6 7.84 -4.11 -13.51
N ILE A 7 7.02 -5.13 -13.27
CA ILE A 7 5.77 -4.98 -12.50
C ILE A 7 6.05 -4.45 -11.10
N VAL A 8 7.01 -5.05 -10.39
CA VAL A 8 7.40 -4.63 -9.04
C VAL A 8 7.90 -3.18 -9.03
N LEU A 9 8.75 -2.80 -9.98
CA LEU A 9 9.29 -1.44 -10.07
C LEU A 9 8.22 -0.41 -10.45
N LEU A 10 7.30 -0.76 -11.36
CA LEU A 10 6.16 0.10 -11.71
C LEU A 10 5.23 0.29 -10.51
N ALA A 11 4.97 -0.79 -9.76
CA ALA A 11 4.16 -0.75 -8.56
C ALA A 11 4.82 0.10 -7.46
N ALA A 12 6.12 -0.08 -7.24
CA ALA A 12 6.88 0.73 -6.30
C ALA A 12 6.94 2.21 -6.71
N ALA A 13 7.13 2.49 -7.99
CA ALA A 13 7.13 3.86 -8.52
C ALA A 13 5.77 4.54 -8.35
N PHE A 14 4.67 3.82 -8.59
CA PHE A 14 3.32 4.35 -8.36
C PHE A 14 3.09 4.73 -6.89
N SER A 15 3.53 3.89 -5.94
CA SER A 15 3.38 4.20 -4.51
C SER A 15 4.36 5.26 -4.01
N LEU A 16 5.56 5.34 -4.59
CA LEU A 16 6.45 6.48 -4.35
C LEU A 16 5.88 7.79 -4.90
N LEU A 17 5.11 7.73 -5.98
CA LEU A 17 4.43 8.89 -6.52
C LEU A 17 3.30 9.34 -5.58
N PHE A 18 2.57 8.41 -4.97
CA PHE A 18 1.65 8.73 -3.89
C PHE A 18 2.37 9.41 -2.71
N GLU A 19 3.51 8.88 -2.25
CA GLU A 19 4.31 9.52 -1.19
C GLU A 19 4.82 10.91 -1.60
N TYR A 20 5.24 11.06 -2.86
CA TYR A 20 5.63 12.35 -3.42
C TYR A 20 4.47 13.36 -3.38
N SER A 21 3.24 12.94 -3.69
CA SER A 21 2.07 13.81 -3.62
C SER A 21 1.78 14.34 -2.22
N MET A 22 2.20 13.61 -1.18
CA MET A 22 1.95 13.95 0.22
C MET A 22 3.11 14.72 0.86
N ARG A 23 4.33 14.61 0.32
CA ARG A 23 5.57 15.12 0.95
C ARG A 23 6.35 16.12 0.09
N GLY A 24 6.04 16.22 -1.21
CA GLY A 24 6.85 16.96 -2.18
C GLY A 24 8.25 16.37 -2.35
N ILE A 25 9.07 16.96 -3.24
CA ILE A 25 10.40 16.42 -3.56
C ILE A 25 11.35 16.50 -2.37
N GLY A 26 11.40 17.65 -1.69
CA GLY A 26 12.27 17.88 -0.53
C GLY A 26 11.93 16.96 0.64
N GLY A 27 10.63 16.78 0.92
CA GLY A 27 10.16 15.89 1.98
C GLY A 27 10.42 14.41 1.69
N LEU A 28 10.34 13.99 0.42
CA LEU A 28 10.63 12.62 0.00
C LEU A 28 12.09 12.22 0.26
N PHE A 29 13.05 13.08 -0.11
CA PHE A 29 14.48 12.81 0.11
C PHE A 29 14.85 12.92 1.59
N ARG A 30 14.31 13.91 2.33
CA ARG A 30 14.55 14.07 3.77
C ARG A 30 14.00 12.91 4.60
N SER A 31 12.88 12.32 4.17
CA SER A 31 12.30 11.12 4.80
C SER A 31 13.06 9.83 4.47
N GLY A 32 14.10 9.91 3.64
CA GLY A 32 14.85 8.75 3.15
C GLY A 32 14.17 8.11 1.95
N PHE A 33 14.35 8.70 0.77
CA PHE A 33 13.85 8.15 -0.49
C PHE A 33 14.20 6.67 -0.66
N PHE A 34 15.47 6.30 -0.41
CA PHE A 34 15.91 4.91 -0.51
C PHE A 34 15.17 4.02 0.49
N LEU A 35 14.88 4.51 1.70
CA LEU A 35 14.16 3.75 2.71
C LEU A 35 12.73 3.44 2.25
N LEU A 36 12.03 4.43 1.68
CA LEU A 36 10.72 4.26 1.07
C LEU A 36 10.76 3.38 -0.18
N PHE A 37 11.77 3.56 -1.04
CA PHE A 37 11.96 2.74 -2.22
C PHE A 37 12.17 1.27 -1.85
N PHE A 38 13.06 0.97 -0.90
CA PHE A 38 13.24 -0.38 -0.39
C PHE A 38 11.99 -0.90 0.31
N LEU A 39 11.25 -0.04 1.04
CA LEU A 39 9.97 -0.41 1.65
C LEU A 39 8.97 -0.87 0.58
N TYR A 40 8.75 -0.12 -0.49
CA TYR A 40 7.79 -0.49 -1.52
C TYR A 40 8.30 -1.61 -2.43
N CYS A 41 9.54 -1.54 -2.90
CA CYS A 41 10.09 -2.59 -3.78
C CYS A 41 10.03 -3.96 -3.12
N SER A 42 10.38 -4.06 -1.84
CA SER A 42 10.35 -5.35 -1.15
C SER A 42 8.92 -5.75 -0.73
N TYR A 43 7.99 -4.81 -0.53
CA TYR A 43 6.54 -5.10 -0.42
C TYR A 43 6.01 -5.71 -1.71
N TYR A 44 6.17 -5.01 -2.84
CA TYR A 44 5.63 -5.44 -4.13
C TYR A 44 6.31 -6.70 -4.66
N SER A 45 7.58 -6.92 -4.35
CA SER A 45 8.26 -8.19 -4.63
C SER A 45 7.56 -9.37 -3.95
N LEU A 46 7.23 -9.22 -2.66
CA LEU A 46 6.56 -10.25 -1.88
C LEU A 46 5.14 -10.50 -2.38
N VAL A 47 4.40 -9.42 -2.62
CA VAL A 47 3.01 -9.52 -3.09
C VAL A 47 2.95 -10.10 -4.50
N GLU A 48 3.85 -9.72 -5.40
CA GLU A 48 3.94 -10.34 -6.73
C GLU A 48 4.28 -11.84 -6.64
N ASP A 49 5.18 -12.23 -5.73
CA ASP A 49 5.45 -13.65 -5.47
C ASP A 49 4.21 -14.38 -4.96
N LEU A 50 3.42 -13.77 -4.06
CA LEU A 50 2.15 -14.35 -3.60
C LEU A 50 1.14 -14.49 -4.74
N ILE A 51 0.97 -13.44 -5.56
CA ILE A 51 0.07 -13.45 -6.72
C ILE A 51 0.47 -14.56 -7.69
N VAL A 52 1.76 -14.71 -7.98
CA VAL A 52 2.21 -15.70 -8.96
C VAL A 52 2.17 -17.10 -8.38
N ARG A 53 2.65 -17.30 -7.14
CA ARG A 53 2.75 -18.62 -6.52
C ARG A 53 1.40 -19.20 -6.11
N TYR A 54 0.53 -18.37 -5.54
CA TYR A 54 -0.75 -18.82 -4.95
C TYR A 54 -1.98 -18.34 -5.72
N ARG A 55 -1.80 -17.56 -6.80
CA ARG A 55 -2.90 -17.02 -7.62
C ARG A 55 -3.91 -16.25 -6.76
N ILE A 56 -3.41 -15.42 -5.85
CA ILE A 56 -4.28 -14.74 -4.88
C ILE A 56 -5.33 -13.88 -5.60
N THR A 57 -6.56 -13.98 -5.13
CA THR A 57 -7.67 -13.13 -5.58
C THR A 57 -7.52 -11.71 -5.02
N ASN A 58 -8.29 -10.76 -5.55
CA ASN A 58 -8.30 -9.38 -5.06
C ASN A 58 -8.66 -9.25 -3.59
N LYS A 59 -9.56 -10.11 -3.10
CA LYS A 59 -9.94 -10.14 -1.69
C LYS A 59 -8.74 -10.52 -0.83
N GLN A 60 -8.00 -11.54 -1.27
CA GLN A 60 -6.77 -11.95 -0.60
C GLN A 60 -5.69 -10.90 -0.71
N LEU A 61 -5.56 -10.21 -1.85
CA LEU A 61 -4.65 -9.07 -2.00
C LEU A 61 -4.99 -7.94 -1.03
N LEU A 62 -6.27 -7.61 -0.86
CA LEU A 62 -6.71 -6.62 0.14
C LEU A 62 -6.28 -7.04 1.56
N VAL A 63 -6.43 -8.31 1.92
CA VAL A 63 -6.02 -8.81 3.24
C VAL A 63 -4.49 -8.80 3.38
N VAL A 64 -3.75 -9.19 2.34
CA VAL A 64 -2.27 -9.10 2.32
C VAL A 64 -1.84 -7.65 2.51
N ALA A 65 -2.38 -6.73 1.71
CA ALA A 65 -2.07 -5.31 1.81
C ALA A 65 -2.43 -4.73 3.17
N PHE A 66 -3.57 -5.14 3.75
CA PHE A 66 -3.97 -4.75 5.10
C PHE A 66 -2.94 -5.22 6.15
N CYS A 67 -2.56 -6.49 6.15
CA CYS A 67 -1.59 -7.05 7.09
C CYS A 67 -0.22 -6.34 6.98
N PHE A 68 0.22 -6.04 5.76
CA PHE A 68 1.49 -5.36 5.53
C PHE A 68 1.42 -3.86 5.81
N GLY A 69 0.27 -3.21 5.59
CA GLY A 69 0.07 -1.79 5.81
C GLY A 69 -0.05 -1.43 7.29
N VAL A 70 -0.64 -2.30 8.11
CA VAL A 70 -0.82 -2.03 9.55
C VAL A 70 0.52 -1.86 10.27
N VAL A 71 1.55 -2.61 9.88
CA VAL A 71 2.88 -2.59 10.53
C VAL A 71 3.57 -1.23 10.40
N PRO A 72 3.83 -0.68 9.19
CA PRO A 72 4.41 0.65 9.07
C PRO A 72 3.52 1.73 9.70
N GLU A 73 2.19 1.58 9.69
CA GLU A 73 1.34 2.57 10.36
C GLU A 73 1.44 2.54 11.88
N ALA A 74 1.63 1.36 12.48
CA ALA A 74 1.81 1.22 13.92
C ALA A 74 3.21 1.65 14.37
N PHE A 75 4.24 1.31 13.59
CA PHE A 75 5.64 1.37 14.06
C PHE A 75 6.52 2.39 13.33
N LEU A 76 6.18 2.82 12.10
CA LEU A 76 6.91 3.86 11.38
C LEU A 76 6.24 5.22 11.45
N THR A 77 4.91 5.29 11.37
CA THR A 77 4.17 6.58 11.38
C THR A 77 3.47 6.85 12.71
N GLY A 78 3.02 5.81 13.41
CA GLY A 78 2.17 5.96 14.60
C GLY A 78 0.80 6.56 14.29
N ALA A 79 0.42 6.68 13.01
CA ALA A 79 -0.76 7.44 12.58
C ALA A 79 -2.08 6.88 13.14
N ILE A 80 -2.12 5.57 13.38
CA ILE A 80 -3.26 4.86 13.97
C ILE A 80 -3.41 5.11 15.48
N PHE A 81 -2.40 5.72 16.13
CA PHE A 81 -2.42 6.07 17.55
C PHE A 81 -2.65 7.57 17.78
N ALA A 82 -2.92 8.33 16.73
CA ALA A 82 -3.34 9.71 16.85
C ALA A 82 -4.81 9.77 17.33
N PRO A 83 -5.14 10.58 18.36
CA PRO A 83 -6.51 10.74 18.83
C PRO A 83 -7.53 11.11 17.73
N PRO A 84 -8.82 10.79 17.91
CA PRO A 84 -9.43 10.09 19.04
C PRO A 84 -9.15 8.57 19.03
N LEU A 85 -8.94 7.99 20.21
CA LEU A 85 -8.66 6.55 20.38
C LEU A 85 -9.89 5.82 20.91
N ASN A 86 -10.26 4.72 20.26
CA ASN A 86 -11.25 3.77 20.72
C ASN A 86 -10.60 2.37 20.75
N LEU A 87 -10.71 1.69 21.90
CA LEU A 87 -9.95 0.46 22.21
C LEU A 87 -8.41 0.60 22.07
N GLY A 88 -7.88 1.83 22.10
CA GLY A 88 -6.44 2.08 21.97
C GLY A 88 -5.94 2.33 20.54
N VAL A 89 -6.83 2.38 19.54
CA VAL A 89 -6.53 2.81 18.17
C VAL A 89 -7.53 3.83 17.67
N ASN A 90 -7.15 4.67 16.72
CA ASN A 90 -8.07 5.48 15.97
C ASN A 90 -8.73 4.61 14.89
N ILE A 91 -9.92 4.08 15.20
CA ILE A 91 -10.64 3.12 14.35
C ILE A 91 -10.85 3.67 12.93
N ALA A 92 -11.22 4.95 12.81
CA ALA A 92 -11.46 5.58 11.51
C ALA A 92 -10.17 5.63 10.67
N ARG A 93 -9.07 6.11 11.25
CA ARG A 93 -7.76 6.13 10.56
C ARG A 93 -7.26 4.72 10.26
N PHE A 94 -7.43 3.80 11.20
CA PHE A 94 -7.03 2.40 11.05
C PHE A 94 -7.70 1.75 9.84
N PHE A 95 -9.02 1.85 9.71
CA PHE A 95 -9.70 1.28 8.55
C PHE A 95 -9.43 2.07 7.27
N PHE A 96 -9.42 3.41 7.33
CA PHE A 96 -9.18 4.24 6.16
C PHE A 96 -7.80 3.95 5.55
N ILE A 97 -6.73 4.06 6.35
CA ILE A 97 -5.37 3.86 5.84
C ILE A 97 -5.19 2.42 5.32
N ASN A 98 -5.68 1.41 6.05
CA ASN A 98 -5.40 0.03 5.66
C ASN A 98 -6.28 -0.48 4.50
N ILE A 99 -7.54 -0.03 4.40
CA ILE A 99 -8.44 -0.47 3.32
C ILE A 99 -8.35 0.45 2.11
N VAL A 100 -8.42 1.76 2.30
CA VAL A 100 -8.46 2.74 1.21
C VAL A 100 -7.07 2.95 0.63
N TRP A 101 -6.07 3.23 1.46
CA TRP A 101 -4.71 3.47 0.95
C TRP A 101 -3.97 2.18 0.66
N TRP A 102 -3.71 1.33 1.65
CA TRP A 102 -2.92 0.12 1.44
C TRP A 102 -3.65 -0.90 0.57
N GLY A 103 -4.91 -1.22 0.89
CA GLY A 103 -5.69 -2.21 0.16
C GLY A 103 -6.03 -1.77 -1.27
N CYS A 104 -6.78 -0.68 -1.41
CA CYS A 104 -7.35 -0.28 -2.68
C CYS A 104 -6.34 0.44 -3.58
N LEU A 105 -5.79 1.56 -3.11
CA LEU A 105 -4.88 2.37 -3.92
C LEU A 105 -3.55 1.64 -4.16
N GLN A 106 -2.82 1.34 -3.09
CA GLN A 106 -1.47 0.75 -3.15
C GLN A 106 -1.49 -0.76 -3.48
N GLY A 107 -2.61 -1.44 -3.28
CA GLY A 107 -2.78 -2.84 -3.66
C GLY A 107 -3.42 -2.98 -5.04
N LEU A 108 -4.76 -2.89 -5.09
CA LEU A 108 -5.54 -3.19 -6.30
C LEU A 108 -5.21 -2.28 -7.49
N VAL A 109 -5.22 -0.96 -7.29
CA VAL A 109 -5.04 0.01 -8.37
C VAL A 109 -3.60 0.02 -8.86
N THR A 110 -2.63 -0.03 -7.94
CA THR A 110 -1.21 -0.11 -8.28
C THR A 110 -0.88 -1.34 -9.11
N PHE A 111 -1.33 -2.53 -8.70
CA PHE A 111 -1.04 -3.72 -9.49
C PHE A 111 -1.83 -3.74 -10.80
N TYR A 112 -3.06 -3.19 -10.84
CA TYR A 112 -3.81 -3.04 -12.09
C TYR A 112 -3.03 -2.17 -13.08
N PHE A 113 -2.51 -1.03 -12.62
CA PHE A 113 -1.67 -0.13 -13.39
C PHE A 113 -0.43 -0.84 -13.93
N ALA A 114 0.31 -1.54 -13.06
CA ALA A 114 1.53 -2.23 -13.45
C ALA A 114 1.27 -3.31 -14.52
N THR A 115 0.24 -4.13 -14.34
CA THR A 115 -0.14 -5.18 -15.30
C THR A 115 -0.72 -4.61 -16.59
N ARG A 116 -1.35 -3.44 -16.53
CA ARG A 116 -1.86 -2.72 -17.71
C ARG A 116 -0.74 -2.23 -18.64
N ILE A 117 0.44 -1.93 -18.09
CA ILE A 117 1.64 -1.50 -18.83
C ILE A 117 2.48 -2.70 -19.24
N VAL A 118 2.72 -3.64 -18.33
CA VAL A 118 3.54 -4.84 -18.56
C VAL A 118 2.70 -6.08 -18.25
N GLN A 119 2.44 -6.90 -19.27
CA GLN A 119 1.70 -8.15 -19.06
C GLN A 119 2.45 -9.08 -18.09
N ARG A 120 1.72 -9.59 -17.08
CA ARG A 120 2.25 -10.54 -16.11
C ARG A 120 2.56 -11.87 -16.79
N ASP A 121 3.80 -12.31 -16.63
CA ASP A 121 4.19 -13.68 -16.89
C ASP A 121 3.76 -14.54 -15.70
N TRP A 122 2.85 -15.48 -15.88
CA TRP A 122 2.35 -16.32 -14.79
C TRP A 122 3.24 -17.53 -14.49
N ASN A 123 4.25 -17.81 -15.33
CA ASN A 123 5.08 -19.02 -15.25
C ASN A 123 6.54 -18.70 -14.88
N HIS A 124 6.82 -17.49 -14.42
CA HIS A 124 8.17 -17.13 -14.01
C HIS A 124 8.57 -17.78 -12.68
N ARG A 125 9.89 -18.02 -12.52
CA ARG A 125 10.47 -18.57 -11.29
C ARG A 125 10.13 -17.67 -10.09
N THR A 126 9.58 -18.25 -9.04
CA THR A 126 9.20 -17.56 -7.80
C THR A 126 10.40 -16.88 -7.13
N LEU A 127 10.14 -15.80 -6.39
CA LEU A 127 11.14 -15.18 -5.53
C LEU A 127 11.34 -16.13 -4.35
N GLY A 128 12.50 -16.79 -4.29
CA GLY A 128 12.80 -17.78 -3.25
C GLY A 128 12.62 -17.23 -1.83
N TYR A 129 12.53 -18.12 -0.84
CA TYR A 129 12.31 -17.79 0.57
C TYR A 129 13.35 -16.80 1.15
N PHE A 130 14.51 -16.68 0.53
CA PHE A 130 15.53 -15.69 0.88
C PHE A 130 15.04 -14.24 0.72
N GLY A 131 14.27 -13.93 -0.34
CA GLY A 131 13.70 -12.58 -0.53
C GLY A 131 12.64 -12.23 0.50
N TRP A 132 11.89 -13.23 0.97
CA TRP A 132 10.95 -13.10 2.08
C TRP A 132 11.66 -12.78 3.39
N GLY A 133 12.77 -13.47 3.68
CA GLY A 133 13.59 -13.23 4.86
C GLY A 133 14.14 -11.81 4.91
N ILE A 134 14.72 -11.32 3.80
CA ILE A 134 15.23 -9.94 3.70
C ILE A 134 14.11 -8.93 3.91
N ARG A 135 12.93 -9.14 3.33
CA ARG A 135 11.77 -8.25 3.51
C ARG A 135 11.33 -8.18 4.96
N LEU A 136 11.15 -9.33 5.61
CA LEU A 136 10.72 -9.40 7.00
C LEU A 136 11.77 -8.78 7.93
N ALA A 137 13.05 -9.06 7.71
CA ALA A 137 14.15 -8.46 8.45
C ALA A 137 14.22 -6.95 8.25
N TYR A 138 14.00 -6.46 7.02
CA TYR A 138 13.99 -5.03 6.73
C TYR A 138 12.80 -4.33 7.39
N ILE A 139 11.57 -4.84 7.23
CA ILE A 139 10.40 -4.26 7.89
C ILE A 139 10.59 -4.30 9.40
N ALA A 140 10.92 -5.46 9.98
CA ALA A 140 11.07 -5.60 11.42
C ALA A 140 12.19 -4.70 11.94
N GLY A 141 13.37 -4.74 11.32
CA GLY A 141 14.53 -3.94 11.73
C GLY A 141 14.27 -2.44 11.63
N VAL A 142 13.77 -1.95 10.49
CA VAL A 142 13.50 -0.52 10.30
C VAL A 142 12.34 -0.05 11.17
N SER A 143 11.27 -0.83 11.28
CA SER A 143 10.11 -0.48 12.12
C SER A 143 10.49 -0.43 13.59
N VAL A 144 11.20 -1.43 14.09
CA VAL A 144 11.66 -1.50 15.48
C VAL A 144 12.65 -0.36 15.78
N LEU A 145 13.65 -0.16 14.92
CA LEU A 145 14.65 0.88 15.13
C LEU A 145 14.03 2.29 15.10
N THR A 146 13.10 2.54 14.17
CA THR A 146 12.39 3.82 14.10
C THR A 146 11.49 4.03 15.31
N PHE A 147 10.77 2.99 15.73
CA PHE A 147 9.90 3.01 16.91
C PHE A 147 10.66 3.38 18.19
N PHE A 148 11.84 2.77 18.42
CA PHE A 148 12.64 3.04 19.60
C PHE A 148 13.38 4.38 19.55
N ARG A 149 13.86 4.79 18.36
CA ARG A 149 14.69 6.00 18.23
C ARG A 149 13.90 7.29 18.04
N SER A 150 12.66 7.24 17.56
CA SER A 150 11.91 8.45 17.30
C SER A 150 11.23 8.98 18.57
N PRO A 151 11.52 10.22 19.00
CA PRO A 151 10.82 10.85 20.11
C PRO A 151 9.48 11.48 19.70
N VAL A 152 9.21 11.61 18.39
CA VAL A 152 8.07 12.38 17.86
C VAL A 152 6.91 11.48 17.43
N LEU A 153 7.13 10.17 17.24
CA LEU A 153 6.08 9.27 16.78
C LEU A 153 5.02 9.06 17.85
N PRO A 154 3.71 9.23 17.52
CA PRO A 154 2.64 8.88 18.44
C PRO A 154 2.74 7.40 18.83
N ARG A 155 2.89 7.12 20.12
CA ARG A 155 2.93 5.76 20.65
C ARG A 155 1.56 5.36 21.17
N GLY A 156 1.09 4.20 20.74
CA GLY A 156 -0.17 3.65 21.22
C GLY A 156 -0.09 3.13 22.65
N PRO A 157 -1.23 2.99 23.34
CA PRO A 157 -1.31 2.16 24.54
C PRO A 157 -1.12 0.67 24.19
N LEU A 158 -0.81 -0.15 25.19
CA LEU A 158 -0.65 -1.61 25.02
C LEU A 158 -1.87 -2.25 24.34
N THR A 159 -3.08 -1.81 24.69
CA THR A 159 -4.34 -2.26 24.07
C THR A 159 -4.37 -2.02 22.56
N GLY A 160 -3.81 -0.90 22.08
CA GLY A 160 -3.72 -0.60 20.66
C GLY A 160 -2.81 -1.56 19.90
N TYR A 161 -1.65 -1.91 20.46
CA TYR A 161 -0.77 -2.92 19.87
C TYR A 161 -1.40 -4.31 19.88
N ILE A 162 -2.14 -4.68 20.92
CA ILE A 162 -2.88 -5.94 20.97
C ILE A 162 -3.86 -6.01 19.79
N ILE A 163 -4.61 -4.95 19.51
CA ILE A 163 -5.54 -4.90 18.36
C ILE A 163 -4.81 -5.04 17.04
N VAL A 164 -3.68 -4.34 16.88
CA VAL A 164 -2.82 -4.43 15.69
C VAL A 164 -2.39 -5.87 15.46
N PHE A 165 -1.77 -6.52 16.45
CA PHE A 165 -1.29 -7.89 16.31
C PHE A 165 -2.43 -8.90 16.15
N PHE A 166 -3.55 -8.72 16.86
CA PHE A 166 -4.73 -9.56 16.72
C PHE A 166 -5.30 -9.48 15.29
N THR A 167 -5.39 -8.28 14.72
CA THR A 167 -5.91 -8.10 13.35
C THR A 167 -4.98 -8.69 12.31
N ILE A 168 -3.66 -8.55 12.47
CA ILE A 168 -2.67 -9.23 11.62
C ILE A 168 -2.83 -10.75 11.73
N ALA A 169 -2.94 -11.28 12.95
CA ALA A 169 -3.11 -12.71 13.19
C ALA A 169 -4.37 -13.26 12.51
N LEU A 170 -5.50 -12.55 12.62
CA LEU A 170 -6.74 -12.91 11.92
C LEU A 170 -6.56 -12.91 10.39
N GLY A 171 -5.88 -11.90 9.84
CA GLY A 171 -5.59 -11.84 8.41
C GLY A 171 -4.70 -12.99 7.93
N VAL A 172 -3.66 -13.34 8.71
CA VAL A 172 -2.77 -14.48 8.42
C VAL A 172 -3.53 -15.80 8.50
N VAL A 173 -4.37 -16.00 9.51
CA VAL A 173 -5.22 -17.20 9.64
C VAL A 173 -6.18 -17.31 8.45
N TYR A 174 -6.84 -16.20 8.07
CA TYR A 174 -7.71 -16.15 6.90
C TYR A 174 -6.94 -16.52 5.61
N LEU A 175 -5.76 -15.94 5.40
CA LEU A 175 -4.92 -16.26 4.24
C LEU A 175 -4.49 -17.72 4.26
N LYS A 176 -4.03 -18.25 5.40
CA LYS A 176 -3.64 -19.66 5.53
C LYS A 176 -4.78 -20.63 5.19
N HIS A 177 -6.02 -20.29 5.56
CA HIS A 177 -7.18 -21.13 5.25
C HIS A 177 -7.67 -21.01 3.79
N THR A 178 -7.47 -19.85 3.16
CA THR A 178 -7.99 -19.56 1.81
C THR A 178 -6.96 -19.77 0.70
N LEU A 179 -5.66 -19.66 1.00
CA LEU A 179 -4.56 -19.97 0.10
C LEU A 179 -4.37 -21.48 0.03
N LYS A 180 -5.21 -22.15 -0.76
CA LYS A 180 -4.99 -23.55 -1.15
C LYS A 180 -4.11 -23.59 -2.40
N SER A 181 -3.30 -24.65 -2.55
CA SER A 181 -2.46 -24.96 -3.72
C SER A 181 -3.17 -24.66 -5.04
N PRO A 182 -2.42 -24.24 -6.07
CA PRO A 182 -2.76 -23.11 -6.93
C PRO A 182 -4.15 -23.24 -7.55
N GLN A 183 -4.97 -22.20 -7.38
CA GLN A 183 -6.20 -22.04 -8.15
C GLN A 183 -5.84 -22.15 -9.64
N GLN A 184 -6.48 -23.11 -10.33
CA GLN A 184 -6.19 -23.43 -11.73
C GLN A 184 -6.66 -22.33 -12.71
N ASP A 185 -7.52 -21.42 -12.26
CA ASP A 185 -8.05 -20.35 -13.10
C ASP A 185 -7.09 -19.17 -13.16
N VAL A 186 -6.20 -19.17 -14.16
CA VAL A 186 -5.49 -17.96 -14.58
C VAL A 186 -6.49 -17.06 -15.28
N TYR A 187 -7.07 -16.10 -14.54
CA TYR A 187 -7.93 -15.10 -15.16
C TYR A 187 -7.10 -14.19 -16.08
N ALA A 188 -7.43 -14.19 -17.37
CA ALA A 188 -6.81 -13.28 -18.33
C ALA A 188 -7.09 -11.81 -17.95
N PHE A 189 -6.04 -10.97 -17.96
CA PHE A 189 -6.15 -9.55 -17.65
C PHE A 189 -7.26 -8.88 -18.46
N ARG A 190 -8.24 -8.26 -17.79
CA ARG A 190 -9.33 -7.52 -18.43
C ARG A 190 -9.15 -6.03 -18.22
N LYS A 191 -8.95 -5.34 -19.35
CA LYS A 191 -8.95 -3.87 -19.40
C LYS A 191 -10.32 -3.32 -19.01
N SER A 192 -10.32 -2.22 -18.27
CA SER A 192 -11.51 -1.48 -17.86
C SER A 192 -11.24 0.01 -17.99
N ALA A 193 -12.08 0.72 -18.75
CA ALA A 193 -11.95 2.16 -18.93
C ALA A 193 -12.03 2.92 -17.59
N LEU A 194 -12.87 2.46 -16.66
CA LEU A 194 -12.97 3.05 -15.33
C LEU A 194 -11.67 2.86 -14.54
N LEU A 195 -11.09 1.64 -14.54
CA LEU A 195 -9.84 1.39 -13.81
C LEU A 195 -8.65 2.06 -14.50
N ASP A 196 -8.64 2.17 -15.83
CA ASP A 196 -7.65 2.94 -16.58
C ASP A 196 -7.74 4.42 -16.17
N PHE A 197 -8.94 5.01 -16.11
CA PHE A 197 -9.14 6.37 -15.64
C PHE A 197 -8.65 6.56 -14.19
N LEU A 198 -9.04 5.67 -13.26
CA LEU A 198 -8.64 5.79 -11.86
C LEU A 198 -7.12 5.62 -11.68
N SER A 199 -6.50 4.65 -12.35
CA SER A 199 -5.06 4.38 -12.22
C SER A 199 -4.20 5.45 -12.89
N PHE A 200 -4.39 5.72 -14.18
CA PHE A 200 -3.61 6.75 -14.88
C PHE A 200 -3.97 8.15 -14.38
N GLY A 201 -5.23 8.41 -14.05
CA GLY A 201 -5.65 9.66 -13.41
C GLY A 201 -4.93 9.88 -12.08
N SER A 202 -4.72 8.83 -11.28
CA SER A 202 -3.94 8.93 -10.05
C SER A 202 -2.50 9.37 -10.30
N VAL A 203 -1.87 8.90 -11.38
CA VAL A 203 -0.52 9.35 -11.76
C VAL A 203 -0.50 10.86 -12.00
N PHE A 204 -1.44 11.39 -12.79
CA PHE A 204 -1.51 12.82 -13.07
C PHE A 204 -1.81 13.65 -11.83
N VAL A 205 -2.78 13.20 -11.00
CA VAL A 205 -3.15 13.89 -9.76
C VAL A 205 -1.96 13.92 -8.80
N PHE A 206 -1.28 12.79 -8.58
CA PHE A 206 -0.15 12.73 -7.65
C PHE A 206 1.06 13.52 -8.12
N LEU A 207 1.35 13.54 -9.42
CA LEU A 207 2.37 14.41 -10.00
C LEU A 207 2.03 15.89 -9.75
N GLY A 208 0.79 16.29 -10.06
CA GLY A 208 0.33 17.66 -9.83
C GLY A 208 0.48 18.07 -8.36
N LEU A 209 -0.09 17.28 -7.45
CA LEU A 209 -0.06 17.58 -6.01
C LEU A 209 1.36 17.70 -5.45
N GLY A 210 2.28 16.80 -5.83
CA GLY A 210 3.64 16.84 -5.31
C GLY A 210 4.45 18.06 -5.75
N THR A 211 4.04 18.75 -6.83
CA THR A 211 4.68 20.02 -7.25
C THR A 211 4.25 21.22 -6.40
N PHE A 212 3.06 21.16 -5.78
CA PHE A 212 2.52 22.26 -4.96
C PHE A 212 2.91 22.16 -3.47
N VAL A 213 3.42 21.01 -3.01
CA VAL A 213 3.88 20.84 -1.62
C VAL A 213 5.20 21.56 -1.42
N ALA A 214 5.17 22.65 -0.64
CA ALA A 214 6.32 23.52 -0.40
C ALA A 214 7.45 22.77 0.34
N THR A 215 8.66 22.90 -0.19
CA THR A 215 9.85 22.07 0.02
C THR A 215 10.47 22.05 1.43
N THR A 216 9.91 22.73 2.42
CA THR A 216 10.68 23.07 3.65
C THR A 216 10.03 22.72 4.99
N GLN A 217 8.72 22.45 5.08
CA GLN A 217 8.07 22.24 6.39
C GLN A 217 7.29 20.93 6.47
N THR A 218 7.39 20.29 7.64
CA THR A 218 6.61 19.10 8.03
C THR A 218 5.11 19.37 7.84
N LEU A 219 4.32 18.33 7.56
CA LEU A 219 2.86 18.40 7.38
C LEU A 219 2.10 19.11 8.53
N VAL A 220 2.72 19.24 9.70
CA VAL A 220 2.15 19.84 10.91
C VAL A 220 2.44 21.35 11.03
N GLU A 221 3.50 21.83 10.36
CA GLU A 221 3.87 23.27 10.27
C GLU A 221 3.75 23.78 8.82
N GLY A 222 3.05 23.05 7.96
CA GLY A 222 3.04 23.29 6.52
C GLY A 222 2.21 24.51 6.12
N SER A 223 2.67 25.20 5.07
CA SER A 223 1.90 26.22 4.36
C SER A 223 0.48 25.74 4.00
N LEU A 224 -0.45 26.68 3.77
CA LEU A 224 -1.85 26.39 3.37
C LEU A 224 -1.94 25.44 2.14
N LEU A 225 -0.92 25.44 1.28
CA LEU A 225 -0.80 24.54 0.14
C LEU A 225 -0.60 23.06 0.54
N ASN A 226 0.11 22.79 1.64
CA ASN A 226 0.31 21.41 2.12
C ASN A 226 -0.99 20.82 2.68
N LEU A 227 -1.79 21.64 3.38
CA LEU A 227 -3.11 21.25 3.86
C LEU A 227 -4.05 20.96 2.67
N LEU A 228 -4.07 21.85 1.68
CA LEU A 228 -4.87 21.68 0.48
C LEU A 228 -4.46 20.43 -0.30
N ALA A 229 -3.16 20.19 -0.47
CA ALA A 229 -2.65 19.01 -1.17
C ALA A 229 -3.06 17.70 -0.45
N SER A 230 -2.97 17.68 0.88
CA SER A 230 -3.42 16.55 1.70
C SER A 230 -4.93 16.31 1.59
N GLN A 231 -5.74 17.38 1.60
CA GLN A 231 -7.18 17.29 1.40
C GLN A 231 -7.55 16.77 0.01
N VAL A 232 -6.95 17.33 -1.04
CA VAL A 232 -7.20 16.90 -2.44
C VAL A 232 -6.74 15.45 -2.64
N SER A 233 -5.59 15.07 -2.11
CA SER A 233 -5.12 13.67 -2.13
C SER A 233 -6.13 12.75 -1.43
N THR A 234 -6.59 13.13 -0.24
CA THR A 234 -7.60 12.35 0.51
C THR A 234 -8.89 12.19 -0.30
N VAL A 235 -9.44 13.28 -0.85
CA VAL A 235 -10.64 13.26 -1.71
C VAL A 235 -10.43 12.38 -2.92
N TRP A 236 -9.28 12.48 -3.60
CA TRP A 236 -8.96 11.64 -4.74
C TRP A 236 -8.88 10.16 -4.35
N THR A 237 -8.23 9.81 -3.23
CA THR A 237 -8.17 8.42 -2.77
C THR A 237 -9.54 7.84 -2.42
N VAL A 238 -10.46 8.67 -1.91
CA VAL A 238 -11.87 8.29 -1.70
C VAL A 238 -12.57 8.05 -3.03
N ILE A 239 -12.41 8.93 -4.02
CA ILE A 239 -12.97 8.75 -5.37
C ILE A 239 -12.46 7.44 -5.99
N VAL A 240 -11.16 7.16 -5.89
CA VAL A 240 -10.55 5.91 -6.36
C VAL A 240 -11.18 4.71 -5.66
N PHE A 241 -11.31 4.75 -4.33
CA PHE A 241 -11.94 3.68 -3.58
C PHE A 241 -13.39 3.43 -3.99
N CYS A 242 -14.21 4.49 -4.05
CA CYS A 242 -15.59 4.40 -4.50
C CYS A 242 -15.69 3.84 -5.93
N GLY A 243 -14.84 4.30 -6.84
CA GLY A 243 -14.82 3.82 -8.22
C GLY A 243 -14.45 2.34 -8.33
N VAL A 244 -13.48 1.87 -7.54
CA VAL A 244 -13.11 0.46 -7.45
C VAL A 244 -14.26 -0.39 -6.86
N VAL A 245 -14.93 0.10 -5.82
CA VAL A 245 -16.10 -0.58 -5.24
C VAL A 245 -17.24 -0.65 -6.25
N ILE A 246 -17.56 0.45 -6.93
CA ILE A 246 -18.59 0.51 -7.98
C ILE A 246 -18.27 -0.50 -9.08
N TYR A 247 -17.02 -0.56 -9.55
CA TYR A 247 -16.57 -1.54 -10.53
C TYR A 247 -16.81 -2.97 -10.04
N TYR A 248 -16.44 -3.28 -8.80
CA TYR A 248 -16.59 -4.60 -8.22
C TYR A 248 -18.06 -5.03 -8.08
N VAL A 249 -18.90 -4.13 -7.58
CA VAL A 249 -20.35 -4.36 -7.40
C VAL A 249 -21.05 -4.57 -8.75
N HIS A 250 -20.82 -3.69 -9.73
CA HIS A 250 -21.53 -3.74 -11.02
C HIS A 250 -21.05 -4.87 -11.92
N ARG A 251 -19.74 -5.15 -11.94
CA ARG A 251 -19.20 -6.17 -12.85
C ARG A 251 -19.18 -7.56 -12.23
N ARG A 252 -19.42 -7.70 -10.91
CA ARG A 252 -19.27 -8.95 -10.11
C ARG A 252 -18.00 -9.73 -10.43
N LYS A 253 -16.97 -9.04 -10.94
CA LYS A 253 -15.75 -9.63 -11.49
C LYS A 253 -14.59 -9.22 -10.61
N GLN A 254 -13.66 -10.16 -10.44
CA GLN A 254 -12.34 -9.83 -9.92
C GLN A 254 -11.71 -8.82 -10.90
N ILE A 255 -11.29 -7.66 -10.39
CA ILE A 255 -10.23 -6.85 -11.03
C ILE A 255 -9.13 -7.83 -11.36
N THR A 256 -8.94 -8.08 -12.64
CA THR A 256 -7.94 -9.05 -13.04
C THR A 256 -6.64 -8.30 -13.02
N ILE A 257 -5.83 -8.59 -12.01
CA ILE A 257 -4.59 -7.91 -11.76
C ILE A 257 -3.45 -8.71 -12.33
#